data_AF-A0A956Z324-F1
#
_entry.id   AF-A0A956Z324-F1
#
_cell.length_a   1.000
_cell.length_b   1.000
_cell.length_c   1.000
_cell.angle_alpha   90.00
_cell.angle_beta   90.00
_cell.angle_gamma   90.00
#
_symmetry.space_group_name_H-M   'P 1'
#
loop_
_entity.id
_entity.type
_entity.pdbx_description
1 polymer ?
#
loop_
_entity_poly.entity_id
_entity_poly.type
_entity_poly.pdbx_seq_one_letter_code
_entity_poly.pdbx_strand_id
1 'polypeptide(L)'
;MPIHSIHNLYRGINAHLHSLWQAESGWSGFHTNQISDLYKTLRAQLLPLGYDAEIEDSLQIRRIEGSVRTPRADVLVYDTHPEPAPAAVPSAKPGAFRYPAMELLAEDLVSETPFRALAIYRLRADQAARGTPVAWMELLSPSNKIGDDAEIYHAKRMDILHAGIVFVELDYLHESPPTLAALPNYRGLQSTKLALRPHPYRVVVIDPRPTLESGWGDVIPFHVDDPLPGVNIPLSGEDSLDFDLGVPYRKTFEESLYGRSVDYSQFPLNFDHYSPFDQARIARRMLAVCEAITRGDDPDTVAIQVAEYEHLDLDEVLGRLEAFQVE
;
A
#
# COMPACT_ATOMS: atom_id res chain seq x y z
N MET A 1 20.18 -18.59 17.91
CA MET A 1 20.21 -19.23 16.57
C MET A 1 19.32 -18.42 15.61
N PRO A 2 19.75 -18.15 14.35
CA PRO A 2 18.91 -17.43 13.39
C PRO A 2 17.59 -18.14 13.10
N ILE A 3 16.49 -17.39 13.08
CA ILE A 3 15.15 -17.89 12.77
C ILE A 3 14.73 -17.33 11.41
N HIS A 4 14.57 -18.23 10.44
CA HIS A 4 14.08 -17.91 9.10
C HIS A 4 12.81 -18.71 8.82
N SER A 5 11.94 -18.18 7.97
CA SER A 5 10.73 -18.87 7.51
C SER A 5 10.47 -18.54 6.04
N ILE A 6 9.91 -19.48 5.29
CA ILE A 6 9.34 -19.21 3.97
C ILE A 6 8.03 -18.42 4.12
N HIS A 7 7.28 -18.70 5.18
CA HIS A 7 6.03 -18.02 5.47
C HIS A 7 6.25 -16.68 6.17
N ASN A 8 5.32 -15.76 5.93
CA ASN A 8 5.32 -14.51 6.66
C ASN A 8 4.83 -14.75 8.09
N LEU A 9 5.71 -14.59 9.07
CA LEU A 9 5.35 -14.80 10.47
C LEU A 9 4.49 -13.66 11.04
N TYR A 10 4.37 -12.53 10.33
CA TYR A 10 3.42 -11.47 10.63
C TYR A 10 2.06 -11.72 9.96
N ARG A 11 0.97 -11.24 10.58
CA ARG A 11 -0.37 -11.35 9.98
C ARG A 11 -0.55 -10.46 8.74
N GLY A 12 0.24 -9.40 8.63
CA GLY A 12 0.22 -8.46 7.52
C GLY A 12 1.61 -8.05 7.08
N ILE A 13 1.90 -6.76 7.02
CA ILE A 13 3.21 -6.27 6.54
C ILE A 13 4.31 -6.79 7.47
N ASN A 14 5.32 -7.43 6.88
CA ASN A 14 6.46 -7.97 7.58
C ASN A 14 7.42 -6.85 7.99
N ALA A 15 7.48 -6.54 9.29
CA ALA A 15 8.28 -5.42 9.79
C ALA A 15 9.78 -5.60 9.52
N HIS A 16 10.32 -6.81 9.72
CA HIS A 16 11.74 -7.12 9.45
C HIS A 16 12.11 -6.84 8.01
N LEU A 17 11.29 -7.30 7.08
CA LEU A 17 11.58 -7.21 5.66
C LEU A 17 11.42 -5.77 5.15
N HIS A 18 10.35 -5.09 5.54
CA HIS A 18 10.11 -3.70 5.11
C HIS A 18 11.09 -2.72 5.76
N SER A 19 11.54 -2.97 6.98
CA SER A 19 12.65 -2.23 7.59
C SER A 19 13.95 -2.45 6.82
N LEU A 20 14.28 -3.70 6.48
CA LEU A 20 15.49 -4.03 5.72
C LEU A 20 15.54 -3.28 4.39
N TRP A 21 14.45 -3.30 3.61
CA TRP A 21 14.43 -2.64 2.31
C TRP A 21 14.47 -1.12 2.37
N GLN A 22 13.87 -0.52 3.40
CA GLN A 22 13.92 0.93 3.58
C GLN A 22 15.28 1.41 4.09
N ALA A 23 16.04 0.56 4.79
CA ALA A 23 17.37 0.88 5.29
C ALA A 23 18.50 0.59 4.28
N GLU A 24 18.47 -0.57 3.62
CA GLU A 24 19.63 -1.10 2.89
C GLU A 24 19.44 -1.24 1.37
N SER A 25 18.22 -1.00 0.84
CA SER A 25 17.74 -1.32 -0.52
C SER A 25 17.12 -2.72 -0.69
N GLY A 26 16.50 -2.97 -1.85
CA GLY A 26 15.76 -4.20 -2.16
C GLY A 26 14.28 -3.99 -2.47
N TRP A 27 13.77 -2.78 -2.20
CA TRP A 27 12.38 -2.40 -2.49
C TRP A 27 11.98 -2.63 -3.95
N SER A 28 12.86 -2.37 -4.92
CA SER A 28 12.55 -2.50 -6.34
C SER A 28 12.17 -3.92 -6.77
N GLY A 29 12.82 -4.93 -6.20
CA GLY A 29 12.50 -6.33 -6.47
C GLY A 29 11.14 -6.71 -5.89
N PHE A 30 10.88 -6.33 -4.64
CA PHE A 30 9.58 -6.52 -4.00
C PHE A 30 8.47 -5.81 -4.77
N HIS A 31 8.66 -4.53 -5.10
CA HIS A 31 7.72 -3.70 -5.83
C HIS A 31 7.28 -4.37 -7.14
N THR A 32 8.24 -4.82 -7.94
CA THR A 32 7.98 -5.52 -9.22
C THR A 32 7.17 -6.82 -9.03
N ASN A 33 7.56 -7.64 -8.06
CA ASN A 33 6.89 -8.92 -7.78
C ASN A 33 5.48 -8.69 -7.22
N GLN A 34 5.34 -7.75 -6.29
CA GLN A 34 4.07 -7.39 -5.66
C GLN A 34 3.08 -6.84 -6.67
N ILE A 35 3.51 -6.00 -7.62
CA ILE A 35 2.65 -5.52 -8.71
C ILE A 35 2.19 -6.68 -9.58
N SER A 36 3.09 -7.60 -9.91
CA SER A 36 2.75 -8.77 -10.71
C SER A 36 1.69 -9.65 -10.04
N ASP A 37 1.77 -9.83 -8.73
CA ASP A 37 0.80 -10.63 -7.98
C ASP A 37 -0.50 -9.87 -7.69
N LEU A 38 -0.45 -8.56 -7.42
CA LEU A 38 -1.62 -7.67 -7.39
C LEU A 38 -2.39 -7.76 -8.70
N TYR A 39 -1.70 -7.58 -9.84
CA TYR A 39 -2.27 -7.70 -11.17
C TYR A 39 -2.98 -9.04 -11.38
N LYS A 40 -2.29 -10.16 -11.15
CA LYS A 40 -2.85 -11.51 -11.39
C LYS A 40 -4.09 -11.76 -10.53
N THR A 41 -4.03 -11.38 -9.25
CA THR A 41 -5.13 -11.60 -8.30
C THR A 41 -6.31 -10.66 -8.55
N LEU A 42 -6.06 -9.40 -8.90
CA LEU A 42 -7.07 -8.41 -9.24
C LEU A 42 -7.78 -8.80 -10.54
N ARG A 43 -7.03 -9.11 -11.60
CA ARG A 43 -7.57 -9.52 -12.90
C ARG A 43 -8.49 -10.73 -12.79
N ALA A 44 -8.10 -11.74 -12.00
CA ALA A 44 -8.93 -12.92 -11.79
C ALA A 44 -10.30 -12.61 -11.17
N GLN A 45 -10.40 -11.56 -10.33
CA GLN A 45 -11.65 -11.12 -9.71
C GLN A 45 -12.44 -10.13 -10.57
N LEU A 46 -11.76 -9.37 -11.42
CA LEU A 46 -12.37 -8.39 -12.33
C LEU A 46 -13.03 -9.03 -13.55
N LEU A 47 -12.45 -10.10 -14.12
CA LEU A 47 -12.96 -10.73 -15.34
C LEU A 47 -14.43 -11.17 -15.25
N PRO A 48 -14.92 -11.82 -14.17
CA PRO A 48 -16.33 -12.16 -14.02
C PRO A 48 -17.27 -10.94 -13.95
N LEU A 49 -16.75 -9.76 -13.62
CA LEU A 49 -17.49 -8.52 -13.52
C LEU A 49 -17.50 -7.73 -14.85
N GLY A 50 -16.82 -8.21 -15.89
CA GLY A 50 -16.72 -7.49 -17.16
C GLY A 50 -15.63 -6.42 -17.18
N TYR A 51 -14.65 -6.50 -16.28
CA TYR A 51 -13.49 -5.60 -16.25
C TYR A 51 -12.21 -6.38 -16.54
N ASP A 52 -11.20 -5.69 -17.07
CA ASP A 52 -9.85 -6.23 -17.20
C ASP A 52 -8.84 -5.37 -16.43
N ALA A 53 -7.70 -5.95 -16.08
CA ALA A 53 -6.56 -5.23 -15.52
C ALA A 53 -5.35 -5.39 -16.45
N GLU A 54 -4.44 -4.42 -16.47
CA GLU A 54 -3.14 -4.50 -17.14
C GLU A 54 -2.04 -3.86 -16.26
N ILE A 55 -0.81 -4.38 -16.39
CA ILE A 55 0.40 -3.72 -15.88
C ILE A 55 0.88 -2.78 -16.98
N GLU A 56 1.12 -1.52 -16.66
CA GLU A 56 1.69 -0.57 -17.61
C GLU A 56 3.22 -0.54 -17.47
N ASP A 57 3.95 -0.61 -18.58
CA ASP A 57 5.40 -0.72 -18.56
C ASP A 57 6.06 0.55 -17.96
N SER A 58 6.60 0.39 -16.75
CA SER A 58 7.58 1.28 -16.15
C SER A 58 8.94 1.12 -16.84
N LEU A 59 9.13 1.82 -17.96
CA LEU A 59 10.44 1.86 -18.63
C LEU A 59 11.05 3.25 -18.59
N GLN A 60 12.01 3.40 -17.67
CA GLN A 60 13.00 4.46 -17.51
C GLN A 60 12.98 5.56 -18.58
N ILE A 61 12.88 6.80 -18.11
CA ILE A 61 13.06 8.02 -18.90
C ILE A 61 14.44 7.97 -19.58
N ARG A 62 14.50 7.54 -20.84
CA ARG A 62 15.52 8.03 -21.77
C ARG A 62 14.93 9.25 -22.47
N ARG A 63 15.52 10.41 -22.18
CA ARG A 63 15.26 11.67 -22.88
C ARG A 63 15.58 11.48 -24.36
N ILE A 64 14.56 11.23 -25.17
CA ILE A 64 14.58 11.48 -26.60
C ILE A 64 13.53 12.56 -26.82
N GLU A 65 14.00 13.71 -27.28
CA GLU A 65 13.21 14.92 -27.46
C GLU A 65 12.03 14.66 -28.42
N GLY A 66 10.79 14.92 -27.96
CA GLY A 66 9.66 15.16 -28.87
C GLY A 66 8.41 14.27 -28.75
N SER A 67 8.35 13.25 -27.88
CA SER A 67 7.11 12.47 -27.71
C SER A 67 6.27 12.93 -26.50
N VAL A 68 4.97 13.10 -26.74
CA VAL A 68 3.91 13.24 -25.72
C VAL A 68 3.92 11.98 -24.87
N ARG A 69 4.16 12.11 -23.56
CA ARG A 69 4.28 10.97 -22.63
C ARG A 69 2.94 10.64 -22.00
N THR A 70 2.44 9.42 -22.17
CA THR A 70 1.29 8.95 -21.38
C THR A 70 1.73 8.65 -19.93
N PRO A 71 0.92 8.99 -18.92
CA PRO A 71 1.13 8.54 -17.54
C PRO A 71 1.09 7.00 -17.44
N ARG A 72 1.77 6.42 -16.44
CA ARG A 72 2.03 4.96 -16.33
C ARG A 72 1.64 4.38 -14.99
N ALA A 73 0.77 3.38 -14.95
CA ALA A 73 0.24 2.75 -13.73
C ALA A 73 1.06 1.54 -13.30
N ASP A 74 0.98 1.18 -12.03
CA ASP A 74 1.38 -0.18 -11.63
C ASP A 74 0.30 -1.19 -12.05
N VAL A 75 -0.97 -0.86 -11.82
CA VAL A 75 -2.12 -1.63 -12.33
C VAL A 75 -3.24 -0.67 -12.78
N LEU A 76 -3.72 -0.83 -14.01
CA LEU A 76 -4.84 -0.08 -14.59
C LEU A 76 -6.05 -1.00 -14.83
N VAL A 77 -7.25 -0.55 -14.45
CA VAL A 77 -8.51 -1.31 -14.61
C VAL A 77 -9.39 -0.68 -15.69
N TYR A 78 -9.88 -1.51 -16.61
CA TYR A 78 -10.73 -1.12 -17.73
C TYR A 78 -12.13 -1.71 -17.63
N ASP A 79 -13.14 -0.92 -17.99
CA ASP A 79 -14.50 -1.39 -18.24
C ASP A 79 -14.64 -1.88 -19.69
N THR A 80 -14.94 -3.16 -19.88
CA THR A 80 -15.13 -3.76 -21.22
C THR A 80 -16.52 -3.51 -21.81
N HIS A 81 -17.47 -3.02 -21.01
CA HIS A 81 -18.87 -2.77 -21.36
C HIS A 81 -19.38 -1.44 -20.75
N PRO A 82 -18.88 -0.27 -21.21
CA PRO A 82 -19.18 1.01 -20.57
C PRO A 82 -20.65 1.40 -20.68
N GLU A 83 -21.38 1.36 -19.56
CA GLU A 83 -22.68 2.00 -19.40
C GLU A 83 -22.52 3.35 -18.68
N PRO A 84 -23.18 4.44 -19.15
CA PRO A 84 -23.15 5.72 -18.45
C PRO A 84 -23.95 5.61 -17.16
N ALA A 85 -23.27 5.48 -16.03
CA ALA A 85 -23.89 5.17 -14.77
C ALA A 85 -23.78 6.31 -13.74
N PRO A 86 -24.80 6.48 -12.87
CA PRO A 86 -24.76 7.41 -11.75
C PRO A 86 -23.73 6.98 -10.69
N ALA A 87 -23.35 7.90 -9.81
CA ALA A 87 -22.42 7.63 -8.72
C ALA A 87 -23.04 6.63 -7.73
N ALA A 88 -22.33 5.53 -7.46
CA ALA A 88 -22.71 4.57 -6.44
C ALA A 88 -22.90 5.24 -5.07
N VAL A 89 -23.80 4.72 -4.24
CA VAL A 89 -23.84 5.08 -2.82
C VAL A 89 -22.75 4.29 -2.11
N PRO A 90 -21.64 4.92 -1.68
CA PRO A 90 -20.49 4.18 -1.21
C PRO A 90 -20.74 3.65 0.22
N SER A 91 -20.65 2.33 0.42
CA SER A 91 -20.61 1.74 1.75
C SER A 91 -19.15 1.72 2.24
N ALA A 92 -18.84 2.49 3.29
CA ALA A 92 -17.49 2.47 3.87
C ALA A 92 -17.21 1.10 4.51
N LYS A 93 -16.01 0.55 4.29
CA LYS A 93 -15.58 -0.66 5.01
C LYS A 93 -15.34 -0.34 6.49
N PRO A 94 -15.61 -1.30 7.40
CA PRO A 94 -15.21 -1.16 8.80
C PRO A 94 -13.72 -0.82 8.92
N GLY A 95 -13.38 0.25 9.66
CA GLY A 95 -12.01 0.73 9.83
C GLY A 95 -11.54 1.76 8.77
N ALA A 96 -12.33 2.01 7.73
CA ALA A 96 -12.07 3.11 6.81
C ALA A 96 -12.53 4.46 7.39
N PHE A 97 -11.71 5.48 7.24
CA PHE A 97 -12.04 6.86 7.56
C PHE A 97 -12.33 7.61 6.27
N ARG A 98 -13.56 8.10 6.11
CA ARG A 98 -14.01 8.79 4.91
C ARG A 98 -13.87 10.30 5.05
N TYR A 99 -13.28 10.92 4.03
CA TYR A 99 -13.10 12.37 3.93
C TYR A 99 -13.53 12.87 2.54
N PRO A 100 -13.90 14.15 2.40
CA PRO A 100 -13.96 14.80 1.09
C PRO A 100 -12.60 14.68 0.39
N ALA A 101 -12.59 14.36 -0.91
CA ALA A 101 -11.34 14.19 -1.65
C ALA A 101 -10.46 15.46 -1.59
N MET A 102 -11.08 16.64 -1.66
CA MET A 102 -10.40 17.92 -1.53
C MET A 102 -9.74 18.15 -0.17
N GLU A 103 -10.24 17.55 0.91
CA GLU A 103 -9.63 17.66 2.23
C GLU A 103 -8.35 16.83 2.32
N LEU A 104 -8.36 15.64 1.70
CA LEU A 104 -7.18 14.78 1.59
C LEU A 104 -6.08 15.42 0.73
N LEU A 105 -6.47 16.14 -0.33
CA LEU A 105 -5.58 16.78 -1.29
C LEU A 105 -5.23 18.24 -0.95
N ALA A 106 -5.72 18.77 0.18
CA ALA A 106 -5.74 20.21 0.48
C ALA A 106 -4.36 20.90 0.50
N GLU A 107 -3.27 20.15 0.63
CA GLU A 107 -1.90 20.67 0.64
C GLU A 107 -1.12 20.36 -0.65
N ASP A 108 -1.63 19.44 -1.48
CA ASP A 108 -1.12 19.22 -2.83
C ASP A 108 -1.49 20.36 -3.79
N LEU A 109 -2.49 21.16 -3.41
CA LEU A 109 -3.04 22.28 -4.18
C LEU A 109 -2.29 23.61 -3.97
N VAL A 110 -1.22 23.65 -3.15
CA VAL A 110 -0.56 24.91 -2.73
C VAL A 110 0.81 25.13 -3.39
N SER A 111 1.22 24.32 -4.37
CA SER A 111 2.38 24.68 -5.18
C SER A 111 2.02 25.74 -6.23
N GLU A 112 2.26 27.02 -5.93
CA GLU A 112 2.20 28.14 -6.89
C GLU A 112 3.39 28.12 -7.87
N THR A 113 3.70 26.99 -8.49
CA THR A 113 4.60 26.92 -9.64
C THR A 113 3.79 26.63 -10.90
N PRO A 114 3.75 27.54 -11.88
CA PRO A 114 3.05 27.28 -13.12
C PRO A 114 3.93 26.35 -13.94
N PHE A 115 3.55 25.10 -14.24
CA PHE A 115 3.89 24.45 -15.53
C PHE A 115 3.19 23.09 -15.74
N ARG A 116 2.57 23.01 -16.94
CA ARG A 116 2.39 21.82 -17.81
C ARG A 116 1.51 20.69 -17.29
N ALA A 117 0.20 20.94 -17.30
CA ALA A 117 -0.78 19.87 -17.42
C ALA A 117 -0.67 19.20 -18.80
N LEU A 118 -0.68 17.88 -18.81
CA LEU A 118 -0.75 17.05 -20.00
C LEU A 118 -2.14 16.43 -20.08
N ALA A 119 -2.91 16.78 -21.12
CA ALA A 119 -4.21 16.19 -21.39
C ALA A 119 -4.10 14.73 -21.90
N ILE A 120 -5.08 13.89 -21.56
CA ILE A 120 -5.29 12.58 -22.22
C ILE A 120 -6.63 12.55 -22.95
N TYR A 121 -6.58 11.95 -24.13
CA TYR A 121 -7.58 11.97 -25.20
C TYR A 121 -8.56 10.79 -25.12
N ARG A 122 -9.72 10.99 -25.74
CA ARG A 122 -10.63 9.93 -26.18
C ARG A 122 -10.00 9.14 -27.32
N LEU A 123 -9.76 7.85 -27.14
CA LEU A 123 -9.39 6.95 -28.24
C LEU A 123 -10.57 6.79 -29.21
N ARG A 124 -10.29 6.98 -30.51
CA ARG A 124 -11.20 6.67 -31.61
C ARG A 124 -10.60 5.56 -32.47
N ALA A 125 -11.43 4.56 -32.74
CA ALA A 125 -11.48 3.63 -33.87
C ALA A 125 -10.23 2.80 -34.27
N ASP A 126 -8.98 3.19 -34.02
CA ASP A 126 -7.79 2.40 -34.38
C ASP A 126 -6.99 1.84 -33.19
N GLN A 127 -7.44 2.10 -31.95
CA GLN A 127 -7.12 1.34 -30.72
C GLN A 127 -8.34 0.58 -30.14
N ALA A 128 -9.30 0.24 -31.01
CA ALA A 128 -10.70 0.00 -30.67
C ALA A 128 -11.10 -1.32 -29.97
N ALA A 129 -10.37 -1.80 -28.96
CA ALA A 129 -10.85 -2.96 -28.18
C ALA A 129 -10.46 -3.02 -26.69
N ARG A 130 -10.15 -1.89 -26.02
CA ARG A 130 -9.60 -1.92 -24.64
C ARG A 130 -10.43 -1.24 -23.54
N GLY A 131 -11.63 -0.73 -23.84
CA GLY A 131 -12.51 -0.17 -22.79
C GLY A 131 -12.13 1.23 -22.31
N THR A 132 -12.81 1.70 -21.25
CA THR A 132 -12.56 3.01 -20.58
C THR A 132 -11.89 2.75 -19.23
N PRO A 133 -10.79 3.45 -18.86
CA PRO A 133 -10.16 3.26 -17.56
C PRO A 133 -11.09 3.73 -16.44
N VAL A 134 -11.25 2.91 -15.39
CA VAL A 134 -12.15 3.19 -14.26
C VAL A 134 -11.41 3.38 -12.95
N ALA A 135 -10.31 2.65 -12.76
CA ALA A 135 -9.51 2.72 -11.54
C ALA A 135 -8.02 2.57 -11.84
N TRP A 136 -7.21 3.21 -11.01
CA TRP A 136 -5.76 3.26 -11.06
C TRP A 136 -5.20 2.84 -9.71
N MET A 137 -4.35 1.83 -9.65
CA MET A 137 -3.70 1.39 -8.42
C MET A 137 -2.19 1.62 -8.49
N GLU A 138 -1.64 2.23 -7.45
CA GLU A 138 -0.22 2.48 -7.28
C GLU A 138 0.29 1.88 -5.97
N LEU A 139 1.39 1.13 -6.04
CA LEU A 139 2.18 0.73 -4.88
C LEU A 139 3.32 1.73 -4.73
N LEU A 140 3.34 2.50 -3.64
CA LEU A 140 4.37 3.53 -3.47
C LEU A 140 5.77 2.94 -3.43
N SER A 141 6.70 3.68 -4.02
CA SER A 141 8.15 3.47 -3.86
C SER A 141 8.79 4.66 -3.15
N PRO A 142 10.01 4.49 -2.56
CA PRO A 142 10.68 5.58 -1.87
C PRO A 142 10.83 6.86 -2.70
N SER A 143 11.04 6.76 -4.02
CA SER A 143 11.17 7.93 -4.90
C SER A 143 9.84 8.68 -5.10
N ASN A 144 8.69 8.04 -4.87
CA ASN A 144 7.40 8.74 -4.96
C ASN A 144 7.14 9.69 -3.79
N LYS A 145 7.90 9.56 -2.69
CA LYS A 145 7.65 10.30 -1.45
C LYS A 145 8.56 11.51 -1.25
N ILE A 146 9.74 11.51 -1.86
CA ILE A 146 10.76 12.56 -1.67
C ILE A 146 11.48 12.88 -2.98
N GLY A 147 11.86 14.16 -3.15
CA GLY A 147 12.63 14.64 -4.31
C GLY A 147 11.79 14.93 -5.55
N ASP A 148 12.46 15.13 -6.70
CA ASP A 148 11.83 15.52 -7.98
C ASP A 148 10.76 14.52 -8.45
N ASP A 149 10.95 13.24 -8.19
CA ASP A 149 10.00 12.17 -8.55
C ASP A 149 8.68 12.27 -7.75
N ALA A 150 8.70 12.89 -6.57
CA ALA A 150 7.49 13.12 -5.76
C ALA A 150 6.58 14.18 -6.38
N GLU A 151 7.15 15.26 -6.94
CA GLU A 151 6.36 16.28 -7.66
C GLU A 151 5.70 15.70 -8.91
N ILE A 152 6.44 14.86 -9.66
CA ILE A 152 5.91 14.15 -10.82
C ILE A 152 4.78 13.21 -10.40
N TYR A 153 4.95 12.51 -9.28
CA TYR A 153 3.94 11.62 -8.73
C TYR A 153 2.66 12.37 -8.33
N HIS A 154 2.77 13.51 -7.64
CA HIS A 154 1.62 14.32 -7.25
C HIS A 154 0.87 14.89 -8.46
N ALA A 155 1.59 15.40 -9.46
CA ALA A 155 0.99 15.88 -10.71
C ALA A 155 0.22 14.76 -11.43
N LYS A 156 0.83 13.57 -11.53
CA LYS A 156 0.21 12.37 -12.11
C LYS A 156 -1.08 11.98 -11.37
N ARG A 157 -1.05 11.96 -10.03
CA ARG A 157 -2.24 11.68 -9.21
C ARG A 157 -3.37 12.67 -9.54
N MET A 158 -3.06 13.96 -9.61
CA MET A 158 -4.05 14.99 -9.95
C MET A 158 -4.61 14.83 -11.36
N ASP A 159 -3.78 14.51 -12.35
CA ASP A 159 -4.22 14.25 -13.73
C ASP A 159 -5.21 13.07 -13.79
N ILE A 160 -4.94 11.99 -13.05
CA ILE A 160 -5.81 10.80 -12.97
C ILE A 160 -7.15 11.16 -12.32
N LEU A 161 -7.11 11.88 -11.20
CA LEU A 161 -8.31 12.29 -10.48
C LEU A 161 -9.18 13.26 -11.31
N HIS A 162 -8.57 14.21 -12.02
CA HIS A 162 -9.29 15.10 -12.93
C HIS A 162 -9.89 14.37 -14.14
N ALA A 163 -9.33 13.23 -14.53
CA ALA A 163 -9.91 12.36 -15.55
C ALA A 163 -11.13 11.54 -15.04
N GLY A 164 -11.50 11.67 -13.76
CA GLY A 164 -12.62 10.95 -13.17
C GLY A 164 -12.31 9.48 -12.86
N ILE A 165 -11.03 9.10 -12.85
CA ILE A 165 -10.55 7.73 -12.59
C ILE A 165 -10.34 7.57 -11.08
N VAL A 166 -10.86 6.48 -10.51
CA VAL A 166 -10.66 6.13 -9.10
C VAL A 166 -9.18 5.88 -8.84
N PHE A 167 -8.61 6.47 -7.79
CA PHE A 167 -7.19 6.32 -7.46
C PHE A 167 -7.02 5.49 -6.19
N VAL A 168 -6.22 4.43 -6.24
CA VAL A 168 -5.89 3.56 -5.11
C VAL A 168 -4.39 3.65 -4.85
N GLU A 169 -4.00 4.07 -3.65
CA GLU A 169 -2.60 4.19 -3.23
C GLU A 169 -2.32 3.19 -2.10
N LEU A 170 -1.30 2.35 -2.27
CA LEU A 170 -0.81 1.41 -1.26
C LEU A 170 0.51 1.94 -0.69
N ASP A 171 0.52 2.29 0.59
CA ASP A 171 1.69 2.84 1.27
C ASP A 171 2.15 1.91 2.39
N TYR A 172 3.25 1.19 2.13
CA TYR A 172 3.93 0.32 3.09
C TYR A 172 5.25 0.93 3.60
N LEU A 173 5.48 2.23 3.36
CA LEU A 173 6.75 2.92 3.59
C LEU A 173 6.64 3.89 4.78
N HIS A 174 6.90 3.39 5.99
CA HIS A 174 6.70 4.17 7.22
C HIS A 174 7.90 5.06 7.60
N GLU A 175 9.07 4.88 6.96
CA GLU A 175 10.29 5.67 7.24
C GLU A 175 10.28 7.06 6.59
N SER A 176 9.27 7.35 5.77
CA SER A 176 9.11 8.62 5.06
C SER A 176 7.67 9.16 5.22
N PRO A 177 7.48 10.49 5.13
CA PRO A 177 6.15 11.08 5.20
C PRO A 177 5.19 10.49 4.14
N PRO A 178 3.87 10.52 4.38
CA PRO A 178 2.89 10.16 3.36
C PRO A 178 2.92 11.16 2.19
N THR A 179 2.46 10.73 1.02
CA THR A 179 2.31 11.57 -0.18
C THR A 179 1.12 12.54 -0.09
N LEU A 180 0.19 12.29 0.84
CA LEU A 180 -0.94 13.17 1.15
C LEU A 180 -0.62 13.89 2.45
N ALA A 181 -0.26 15.16 2.38
CA ALA A 181 0.18 15.93 3.55
C ALA A 181 -0.94 16.16 4.60
N ALA A 182 -2.20 15.98 4.22
CA ALA A 182 -3.33 15.93 5.16
C ALA A 182 -3.27 14.75 6.14
N LEU A 183 -2.49 13.70 5.82
CA LEU A 183 -2.35 12.50 6.64
C LEU A 183 -1.17 12.61 7.61
N PRO A 184 -1.31 12.08 8.85
CA PRO A 184 -0.23 12.11 9.84
C PRO A 184 1.01 11.37 9.35
N ASN A 185 2.17 12.02 9.54
CA ASN A 185 3.47 11.40 9.39
C ASN A 185 3.69 10.42 10.55
N TYR A 186 4.07 9.18 10.23
CA TYR A 186 4.29 8.15 11.25
C TYR A 186 5.44 8.49 12.21
N ARG A 187 6.52 9.09 11.70
CA ARG A 187 7.71 9.44 12.49
C ARG A 187 7.67 10.83 13.12
N GLY A 188 6.71 11.66 12.73
CA GLY A 188 6.67 13.07 13.08
C GLY A 188 5.51 13.42 14.01
N LEU A 189 5.75 14.35 14.94
CA LEU A 189 4.69 14.99 15.75
C LEU A 189 3.94 16.09 14.97
N GLN A 190 3.97 16.05 13.63
CA GLN A 190 3.32 17.08 12.83
C GLN A 190 1.80 16.94 13.02
N SER A 191 1.19 17.98 13.59
CA SER A 191 -0.26 18.08 13.63
C SER A 191 -0.78 18.16 12.20
N THR A 192 -1.67 17.25 11.83
CA THR A 192 -2.33 17.27 10.53
C THR A 192 -3.76 17.75 10.66
N LYS A 193 -4.35 18.19 9.54
CA LYS A 193 -5.73 18.67 9.50
C LYS A 193 -6.72 17.56 9.87
N LEU A 194 -6.42 16.34 9.44
CA LEU A 194 -7.26 15.17 9.72
C LEU A 194 -6.96 14.63 11.12
N ALA A 195 -8.02 14.39 11.89
CA ALA A 195 -7.97 13.80 13.23
C ALA A 195 -7.69 12.28 13.19
N LEU A 196 -6.62 11.90 12.48
CA LEU A 196 -6.13 10.52 12.39
C LEU A 196 -4.90 10.36 13.28
N ARG A 197 -4.79 9.17 13.88
CA ARG A 197 -3.53 8.78 14.54
C ARG A 197 -2.49 8.42 13.47
N PRO A 198 -1.19 8.63 13.73
CA PRO A 198 -0.13 8.12 12.86
C PRO A 198 -0.18 6.59 12.80
N HIS A 199 -0.10 6.04 11.60
CA HIS A 199 0.00 4.61 11.35
C HIS A 199 1.14 4.34 10.37
N PRO A 200 1.86 3.21 10.51
CA PRO A 200 3.00 2.89 9.65
C PRO A 200 2.55 2.62 8.22
N TYR A 201 1.37 2.03 8.04
CA TYR A 201 0.86 1.59 6.75
C TYR A 201 -0.56 2.09 6.52
N ARG A 202 -0.92 2.24 5.26
CA ARG A 202 -2.24 2.72 4.86
C ARG A 202 -2.57 2.32 3.42
N VAL A 203 -3.87 2.25 3.16
CA VAL A 203 -4.42 2.25 1.82
C VAL A 203 -5.32 3.47 1.67
N VAL A 204 -5.21 4.17 0.56
CA VAL A 204 -6.09 5.29 0.23
C VAL A 204 -6.85 4.97 -1.03
N VAL A 205 -8.16 5.14 -1.02
CA VAL A 205 -9.02 5.04 -2.21
C VAL A 205 -9.69 6.39 -2.39
N ILE A 206 -9.43 7.08 -3.50
CA ILE A 206 -10.06 8.36 -3.84
C ILE A 206 -10.97 8.12 -5.03
N ASP A 207 -12.27 8.33 -4.85
CA ASP A 207 -13.25 8.37 -5.93
C ASP A 207 -13.53 9.84 -6.27
N PRO A 208 -13.02 10.36 -7.41
CA PRO A 208 -13.21 11.75 -7.79
C PRO A 208 -14.57 12.02 -8.43
N ARG A 209 -15.50 11.05 -8.47
CA ARG A 209 -16.74 11.20 -9.23
C ARG A 209 -17.87 11.79 -8.37
N PRO A 210 -18.82 12.54 -8.98
CA PRO A 210 -18.86 12.94 -10.39
C PRO A 210 -17.83 14.04 -10.75
N THR A 211 -17.38 14.82 -9.77
CA THR A 211 -16.26 15.76 -9.89
C THR A 211 -15.41 15.73 -8.64
N LEU A 212 -14.11 16.04 -8.75
CA LEU A 212 -13.16 15.94 -7.66
C LEU A 212 -13.59 16.72 -6.42
N GLU A 213 -14.26 17.86 -6.61
CA GLU A 213 -14.77 18.71 -5.52
C GLU A 213 -15.88 18.04 -4.70
N SER A 214 -16.65 17.17 -5.34
CA SER A 214 -17.74 16.39 -4.71
C SER A 214 -17.34 14.95 -4.36
N GLY A 215 -16.16 14.52 -4.79
CA GLY A 215 -15.63 13.20 -4.56
C GLY A 215 -15.22 12.97 -3.11
N TRP A 216 -14.92 11.72 -2.80
CA TRP A 216 -14.51 11.28 -1.47
C TRP A 216 -13.23 10.47 -1.53
N GLY A 217 -12.55 10.36 -0.39
CA GLY A 217 -11.52 9.37 -0.21
C GLY A 217 -11.67 8.61 1.10
N ASP A 218 -11.44 7.31 1.02
CA ASP A 218 -11.37 6.40 2.16
C ASP A 218 -9.90 6.15 2.50
N VAL A 219 -9.54 6.44 3.74
CA VAL A 219 -8.21 6.15 4.31
C VAL A 219 -8.37 4.95 5.22
N ILE A 220 -7.63 3.87 4.93
CA ILE A 220 -7.65 2.62 5.68
C ILE A 220 -6.27 2.43 6.32
N PRO A 221 -6.04 3.02 7.51
CA PRO A 221 -4.78 2.88 8.21
C PRO A 221 -4.72 1.53 8.94
N PHE A 222 -3.52 0.98 9.10
CA PHE A 222 -3.32 -0.25 9.87
C PHE A 222 -1.90 -0.30 10.46
N HIS A 223 -1.76 -1.04 11.57
CA HIS A 223 -0.53 -1.16 12.33
C HIS A 223 0.31 -2.35 11.88
N VAL A 224 1.52 -2.45 12.44
CA VAL A 224 2.35 -3.65 12.29
C VAL A 224 1.60 -4.86 12.84
N ASP A 225 1.69 -6.00 12.15
CA ASP A 225 1.04 -7.25 12.54
C ASP A 225 -0.50 -7.20 12.57
N ASP A 226 -1.14 -6.15 12.06
CA ASP A 226 -2.53 -6.24 11.63
C ASP A 226 -2.60 -7.05 10.32
N PRO A 227 -3.66 -7.83 10.08
CA PRO A 227 -3.93 -8.34 8.74
C PRO A 227 -3.95 -7.20 7.72
N LEU A 228 -3.44 -7.42 6.50
CA LEU A 228 -3.63 -6.44 5.43
C LEU A 228 -5.14 -6.20 5.24
N PRO A 229 -5.58 -4.94 5.13
CA PRO A 229 -6.99 -4.64 5.04
C PRO A 229 -7.56 -5.09 3.69
N GLY A 230 -8.82 -5.52 3.72
CA GLY A 230 -9.62 -5.58 2.50
C GLY A 230 -10.02 -4.17 2.08
N VAL A 231 -10.02 -3.91 0.77
CA VAL A 231 -10.34 -2.60 0.18
C VAL A 231 -11.60 -2.72 -0.66
N ASN A 232 -12.47 -1.71 -0.67
CA ASN A 232 -13.55 -1.62 -1.65
C ASN A 232 -13.09 -0.65 -2.74
N ILE A 233 -13.01 -1.12 -3.99
CA ILE A 233 -12.58 -0.34 -5.14
C ILE A 233 -13.83 -0.02 -5.97
N PRO A 234 -14.32 1.22 -5.98
CA PRO A 234 -15.40 1.63 -6.87
C PRO A 234 -14.99 1.42 -8.34
N LEU A 235 -15.88 0.83 -9.15
CA LEU A 235 -15.71 0.61 -10.58
C LEU A 235 -16.72 1.49 -11.35
N SER A 236 -17.13 1.14 -12.57
CA SER A 236 -18.17 1.88 -13.29
C SER A 236 -19.53 1.77 -12.60
N GLY A 237 -20.24 2.89 -12.50
CA GLY A 237 -21.58 2.91 -11.95
C GLY A 237 -21.69 2.46 -10.51
N GLU A 238 -22.56 1.48 -10.27
CA GLU A 238 -22.80 0.86 -8.96
C GLU A 238 -21.86 -0.31 -8.67
N ASP A 239 -21.02 -0.71 -9.64
CA ASP A 239 -20.10 -1.82 -9.45
C ASP A 239 -18.99 -1.43 -8.47
N SER A 240 -18.60 -2.39 -7.64
CA SER A 240 -17.44 -2.27 -6.78
C SER A 240 -16.78 -3.62 -6.59
N LEU A 241 -15.48 -3.60 -6.32
CA LEU A 241 -14.69 -4.79 -6.02
C LEU A 241 -14.22 -4.78 -4.56
N ASP A 242 -14.62 -5.79 -3.79
CA ASP A 242 -14.04 -6.06 -2.49
C ASP A 242 -12.76 -6.89 -2.64
N PHE A 243 -11.61 -6.24 -2.58
CA PHE A 243 -10.31 -6.84 -2.83
C PHE A 243 -9.54 -7.11 -1.52
N ASP A 244 -9.06 -8.35 -1.32
CA ASP A 244 -8.18 -8.72 -0.20
C ASP A 244 -6.70 -8.55 -0.60
N LEU A 245 -6.06 -7.51 -0.07
CA LEU A 245 -4.64 -7.22 -0.32
C LEU A 245 -3.69 -8.24 0.32
N GLY A 246 -4.14 -8.98 1.33
CA GLY A 246 -3.34 -10.01 1.99
C GLY A 246 -3.02 -11.19 1.09
N VAL A 247 -3.88 -11.52 0.13
CA VAL A 247 -3.65 -12.62 -0.83
C VAL A 247 -2.41 -12.37 -1.70
N PRO A 248 -2.33 -11.28 -2.49
CA PRO A 248 -1.15 -11.02 -3.31
C PRO A 248 0.10 -10.78 -2.45
N TYR A 249 -0.01 -10.12 -1.29
CA TYR A 249 1.14 -9.90 -0.42
C TYR A 249 1.78 -11.20 0.09
N ARG A 250 0.97 -12.14 0.61
CA ARG A 250 1.47 -13.45 1.06
C ARG A 250 2.12 -14.21 -0.09
N LYS A 251 1.48 -14.22 -1.27
CA LYS A 251 2.01 -14.86 -2.47
C LYS A 251 3.38 -14.30 -2.83
N THR A 252 3.53 -12.98 -2.89
CA THR A 252 4.80 -12.32 -3.19
C THR A 252 5.88 -12.65 -2.16
N PHE A 253 5.52 -12.64 -0.88
CA PHE A 253 6.44 -12.97 0.22
C PHE A 253 6.97 -14.41 0.10
N GLU A 254 6.06 -15.37 -0.04
CA GLU A 254 6.36 -16.80 -0.03
C GLU A 254 7.06 -17.24 -1.32
N GLU A 255 6.56 -16.86 -2.49
CA GLU A 255 7.12 -17.27 -3.78
C GLU A 255 8.48 -16.62 -4.06
N SER A 256 8.76 -15.45 -3.48
CA SER A 256 10.07 -14.80 -3.56
C SER A 256 11.03 -15.24 -2.44
N LEU A 257 10.59 -16.12 -1.52
CA LEU A 257 11.35 -16.61 -0.37
C LEU A 257 11.93 -15.49 0.51
N TYR A 258 11.24 -14.36 0.63
CA TYR A 258 11.80 -13.19 1.31
C TYR A 258 12.08 -13.39 2.80
N GLY A 259 11.39 -14.32 3.45
CA GLY A 259 11.69 -14.65 4.84
C GLY A 259 13.05 -15.34 5.07
N ARG A 260 13.77 -15.72 4.00
CA ARG A 260 15.20 -16.10 4.07
C ARG A 260 16.14 -14.91 4.21
N SER A 261 15.69 -13.70 3.89
CA SER A 261 16.49 -12.47 3.96
C SER A 261 16.42 -11.78 5.32
N VAL A 262 15.60 -12.28 6.25
CA VAL A 262 15.38 -11.68 7.57
C VAL A 262 15.53 -12.72 8.66
N ASP A 263 16.07 -12.32 9.81
CA ASP A 263 16.19 -13.15 11.00
C ASP A 263 15.23 -12.67 12.08
N TYR A 264 14.22 -13.48 12.39
CA TYR A 264 13.20 -13.14 13.40
C TYR A 264 13.71 -13.22 14.85
N SER A 265 14.93 -13.74 15.08
CA SER A 265 15.59 -13.69 16.39
C SER A 265 16.23 -12.32 16.67
N GLN A 266 16.37 -11.48 15.66
CA GLN A 266 16.91 -10.13 15.77
C GLN A 266 15.79 -9.09 15.61
N PHE A 267 15.96 -7.91 16.21
CA PHE A 267 15.03 -6.82 15.97
C PHE A 267 15.07 -6.38 14.50
N PRO A 268 13.95 -5.92 13.92
CA PRO A 268 13.97 -5.32 12.60
C PRO A 268 14.92 -4.11 12.59
N LEU A 269 15.55 -3.84 11.45
CA LEU A 269 16.37 -2.63 11.31
C LEU A 269 15.54 -1.38 11.65
N ASN A 270 16.19 -0.44 12.35
CA ASN A 270 15.55 0.77 12.87
C ASN A 270 14.32 0.50 13.75
N PHE A 271 14.36 -0.54 14.60
CA PHE A 271 13.28 -0.86 15.53
C PHE A 271 12.83 0.36 16.38
N ASP A 272 13.77 1.21 16.75
CA ASP A 272 13.56 2.45 17.51
C ASP A 272 12.77 3.53 16.73
N HIS A 273 12.65 3.41 15.40
CA HIS A 273 11.83 4.31 14.58
C HIS A 273 10.33 3.95 14.57
N TYR A 274 9.94 2.76 15.02
CA TYR A 274 8.53 2.41 15.20
C TYR A 274 7.94 3.14 16.41
N SER A 275 6.63 3.39 16.38
CA SER A 275 5.91 3.90 17.55
C SER A 275 6.03 2.89 18.72
N PRO A 276 5.99 3.33 20.00
CA PRO A 276 6.02 2.38 21.13
C PRO A 276 4.94 1.31 21.06
N PHE A 277 3.79 1.64 20.47
CA PHE A 277 2.70 0.70 20.23
C PHE A 277 3.11 -0.38 19.22
N ASP A 278 3.66 0.00 18.07
CA ASP A 278 4.11 -0.94 17.03
C ASP A 278 5.37 -1.71 17.46
N GLN A 279 6.26 -1.11 18.24
CA GLN A 279 7.38 -1.80 18.89
C GLN A 279 6.91 -2.95 19.77
N ALA A 280 5.89 -2.71 20.60
CA ALA A 280 5.32 -3.76 21.45
C ALA A 280 4.70 -4.89 20.60
N ARG A 281 4.04 -4.57 19.48
CA ARG A 281 3.48 -5.58 18.57
C ARG A 281 4.57 -6.43 17.91
N ILE A 282 5.63 -5.80 17.41
CA ILE A 282 6.80 -6.47 16.85
C ILE A 282 7.43 -7.38 17.90
N ALA A 283 7.71 -6.84 19.09
CA ALA A 283 8.36 -7.59 20.17
C ALA A 283 7.52 -8.79 20.61
N ARG A 284 6.20 -8.64 20.76
CA ARG A 284 5.30 -9.76 21.12
C ARG A 284 5.26 -10.82 20.03
N ARG A 285 5.25 -10.39 18.76
CA ARG A 285 5.34 -11.32 17.62
C ARG A 285 6.64 -12.10 17.63
N MET A 286 7.78 -11.42 17.83
CA MET A 286 9.09 -12.06 17.95
C MET A 286 9.13 -13.03 19.12
N LEU A 287 8.61 -12.66 20.30
CA LEU A 287 8.57 -13.53 21.47
C LEU A 287 7.77 -14.81 21.18
N ALA A 288 6.59 -14.67 20.57
CA ALA A 288 5.76 -15.81 20.18
C ALA A 288 6.48 -16.75 19.20
N VAL A 289 7.26 -16.19 18.27
CA VAL A 289 8.10 -16.96 17.33
C VAL A 289 9.21 -17.69 18.08
N CYS A 290 10.01 -16.99 18.90
CA CYS A 290 11.10 -17.58 19.66
C CYS A 290 10.62 -18.72 20.57
N GLU A 291 9.53 -18.52 21.31
CA GLU A 291 8.97 -19.56 22.18
C GLU A 291 8.47 -20.79 21.40
N ALA A 292 7.89 -20.59 20.21
CA ALA A 292 7.50 -21.69 19.33
C ALA A 292 8.72 -22.52 18.89
N ILE A 293 9.78 -21.85 18.44
CA ILE A 293 11.02 -22.53 18.03
C ILE A 293 11.66 -23.29 19.19
N THR A 294 11.69 -22.71 20.40
CA THR A 294 12.24 -23.38 21.59
C THR A 294 11.45 -24.62 21.98
N ARG A 295 10.14 -24.67 21.70
CA ARG A 295 9.32 -25.89 21.86
C ARG A 295 9.57 -26.94 20.77
N GLY A 296 10.35 -26.62 19.75
CA GLY A 296 10.61 -27.48 18.60
C GLY A 296 9.55 -27.36 17.49
N ASP A 297 8.71 -26.33 17.51
CA ASP A 297 7.76 -26.06 16.44
C ASP A 297 8.52 -25.61 15.17
N ASP A 298 8.07 -26.05 13.99
CA ASP A 298 8.63 -25.63 12.71
C ASP A 298 8.05 -24.26 12.31
N PRO A 299 8.88 -23.21 12.09
CA PRO A 299 8.39 -21.87 11.73
C PRO A 299 7.56 -21.86 10.45
N ASP A 300 7.76 -22.83 9.55
CA ASP A 300 7.04 -22.91 8.28
C ASP A 300 5.66 -23.57 8.40
N THR A 301 5.30 -24.13 9.56
CA THR A 301 4.01 -24.80 9.74
C THR A 301 3.23 -24.34 10.96
N VAL A 302 3.90 -23.69 11.92
CA VAL A 302 3.28 -23.26 13.17
C VAL A 302 2.40 -22.01 12.97
N ALA A 303 1.20 -22.06 13.55
CA ALA A 303 0.36 -20.88 13.66
C ALA A 303 0.81 -20.04 14.86
N ILE A 304 1.52 -18.94 14.61
CA ILE A 304 2.03 -18.06 15.67
C ILE A 304 0.87 -17.32 16.37
N GLN A 305 0.59 -17.70 17.62
CA GLN A 305 -0.42 -17.10 18.48
C GLN A 305 0.21 -16.00 19.34
N VAL A 306 -0.26 -14.76 19.17
CA VAL A 306 0.22 -13.61 19.96
C VAL A 306 -0.72 -13.25 21.12
N ALA A 307 -1.94 -13.81 21.12
CA ALA A 307 -2.98 -13.52 22.12
C ALA A 307 -2.49 -13.74 23.57
N GLU A 308 -1.60 -14.71 23.78
CA GLU A 308 -1.01 -15.00 25.09
C GLU A 308 -0.10 -13.88 25.61
N TYR A 309 0.40 -12.99 24.75
CA TYR A 309 1.34 -11.91 25.11
C TYR A 309 0.73 -10.52 25.01
N GLU A 310 -0.55 -10.38 24.62
CA GLU A 310 -1.21 -9.08 24.45
C GLU A 310 -1.24 -8.23 25.73
N HIS A 311 -1.18 -8.90 26.89
CA HIS A 311 -1.19 -8.28 28.20
C HIS A 311 0.17 -7.71 28.63
N LEU A 312 1.27 -8.13 27.99
CA LEU A 312 2.62 -7.72 28.36
C LEU A 312 2.95 -6.37 27.74
N ASP A 313 3.50 -5.42 28.48
CA ASP A 313 3.96 -4.15 27.91
C ASP A 313 5.29 -4.31 27.13
N LEU A 314 5.78 -3.21 26.55
CA LEU A 314 7.01 -3.25 25.75
C LEU A 314 8.21 -3.71 26.58
N ASP A 315 8.40 -3.15 27.78
CA ASP A 315 9.57 -3.42 28.63
C ASP A 315 9.55 -4.88 29.11
N GLU A 316 8.38 -5.40 29.48
CA GLU A 316 8.20 -6.80 29.88
C GLU A 316 8.55 -7.77 28.75
N VAL A 317 8.12 -7.49 27.52
CA VAL A 317 8.39 -8.35 26.36
C VAL A 317 9.86 -8.27 25.95
N LEU A 318 10.46 -7.08 25.97
CA LEU A 318 11.88 -6.90 25.70
C LEU A 318 12.74 -7.67 26.70
N GLY A 319 12.42 -7.59 28.00
CA GLY A 319 13.13 -8.34 29.03
C GLY A 319 13.03 -9.87 28.87
N ARG A 320 11.93 -10.37 28.29
CA ARG A 320 11.80 -11.80 27.93
C ARG A 320 12.61 -12.15 26.68
N LEU A 321 12.62 -11.27 25.67
CA LEU A 321 13.39 -11.47 24.44
C LEU A 321 14.90 -11.50 24.70
N GLU A 322 15.40 -10.75 25.68
CA GLU A 322 16.81 -10.77 26.09
C GLU A 322 17.28 -12.19 26.45
N ALA A 323 16.41 -13.02 27.04
CA ALA A 323 16.74 -14.41 27.39
C ALA A 323 17.05 -15.28 26.15
N PHE A 324 16.54 -14.91 24.97
CA PHE A 324 16.79 -15.62 23.72
C PHE A 324 17.99 -15.07 22.93
N GLN A 325 18.51 -13.89 23.29
CA GLN A 325 19.64 -13.25 22.61
C GLN A 325 21.01 -13.61 23.22
N VAL A 326 21.03 -14.20 24.41
CA VAL A 326 22.26 -14.54 25.16
C VAL A 326 22.79 -15.95 24.81
N GLU A 327 22.12 -16.71 23.93
CA GLU A 327 22.51 -18.05 23.46
C GLU A 327 23.00 -18.09 22.00
#